data_AF-A0AAW0GMF1-F1
#
_entry.id   AF-A0AAW0GMF1-F1
#
_cell.length_a   1.000
_cell.length_b   1.000
_cell.length_c   1.000
_cell.angle_alpha   90.00
_cell.angle_beta   90.00
_cell.angle_gamma   90.00
#
_symmetry.space_group_name_H-M   'P 1'
#
loop_
_entity.id
_entity.type
_entity.pdbx_description
1 polymer ?
#
loop_
_entity_poly.entity_id
_entity_poly.type
_entity_poly.pdbx_seq_one_letter_code
_entity_poly.pdbx_strand_id
1 'polypeptide(L)'
;MSIENSETPSAPAIFDSLPYYDNDLERDPSLKEKAEKLIAREVQSQSAFHPRVPPPVELFSKNPLLQAELARVEARQPLPPLDTTRYQLPGPTSVPATEEQWKAALDNAHAQIEHQRLRHSNIALLQNYGANAWRIQNHLLEATAKNLEKSLEELKELTTEVNRDRKNTQTRIGNQLTTLETRWTELISSVLQIEMANVALEGEIDRLGKREADLAAATL
;
A
#
# COMPACT_ATOMS: atom_id res chain seq x y z
N MET A 1 -39.42 -8.87 -3.00
CA MET A 1 -38.83 -8.94 -4.35
C MET A 1 -37.35 -8.69 -4.16
N SER A 2 -36.62 -9.78 -3.91
CA SER A 2 -35.20 -9.75 -3.58
C SER A 2 -34.43 -9.53 -4.87
N ILE A 3 -33.77 -8.38 -4.99
CA ILE A 3 -32.81 -8.15 -6.07
C ILE A 3 -31.55 -8.88 -5.64
N GLU A 4 -31.42 -10.13 -6.08
CA GLU A 4 -30.14 -10.83 -6.12
C GLU A 4 -29.22 -10.04 -7.05
N ASN A 5 -28.40 -9.17 -6.47
CA ASN A 5 -27.20 -8.67 -7.13
C ASN A 5 -26.26 -9.86 -7.31
N SER A 6 -26.43 -10.57 -8.43
CA SER A 6 -25.41 -11.45 -8.97
C SER A 6 -24.26 -10.59 -9.49
N GLU A 7 -23.44 -10.08 -8.57
CA GLU A 7 -22.10 -9.62 -8.92
C GLU A 7 -21.31 -10.84 -9.36
N THR A 8 -21.33 -11.11 -10.67
CA THR A 8 -20.35 -12.00 -11.29
C THR A 8 -18.97 -11.52 -10.85
N PRO A 9 -18.11 -12.37 -10.25
CA PRO A 9 -16.76 -11.95 -9.92
C PRO A 9 -16.09 -11.55 -11.23
N SER A 10 -15.88 -10.25 -11.42
CA SER A 10 -15.08 -9.70 -12.51
C SER A 10 -13.81 -10.53 -12.56
N ALA A 11 -13.60 -11.25 -13.66
CA ALA A 11 -12.36 -12.00 -13.88
C ALA A 11 -11.18 -11.08 -13.52
N PRO A 12 -10.11 -11.60 -12.90
CA PRO A 12 -8.95 -10.78 -12.64
C PRO A 12 -8.50 -10.19 -13.97
N ALA A 13 -8.59 -8.88 -14.11
CA ALA A 13 -8.08 -8.20 -15.28
C ALA A 13 -6.59 -8.53 -15.35
N ILE A 14 -6.21 -9.36 -16.32
CA ILE A 14 -4.82 -9.72 -16.54
C ILE A 14 -4.21 -8.50 -17.21
N PHE A 15 -3.53 -7.69 -16.41
CA PHE A 15 -2.71 -6.60 -16.93
C PHE A 15 -1.41 -7.23 -17.41
N ASP A 16 -1.26 -7.34 -18.73
CA ASP A 16 -0.06 -7.87 -19.37
C ASP A 16 0.99 -6.76 -19.45
N SER A 17 1.77 -6.62 -18.38
CA SER A 17 2.99 -5.81 -18.37
C SER A 17 4.15 -6.65 -17.84
N LEU A 18 5.35 -6.46 -18.40
CA LEU A 18 6.52 -7.27 -18.08
C LEU A 18 7.62 -6.44 -17.38
N PRO A 19 7.45 -6.00 -16.12
CA PRO A 19 8.43 -5.15 -15.41
C PRO A 19 9.88 -5.66 -15.38
N TYR A 20 10.12 -6.97 -15.38
CA TYR A 20 11.47 -7.53 -15.36
C TYR A 20 12.13 -7.63 -16.75
N TYR A 21 11.36 -7.39 -17.81
CA TYR A 21 11.82 -7.46 -19.20
C TYR A 21 11.85 -6.08 -19.86
N ASP A 22 10.81 -5.27 -19.61
CA ASP A 22 10.63 -3.93 -20.17
C ASP A 22 11.53 -2.91 -19.46
N ASN A 23 12.70 -2.65 -20.03
CA ASN A 23 13.68 -1.68 -19.49
C ASN A 23 13.45 -0.24 -20.01
N ASP A 24 12.30 0.05 -20.62
CA ASP A 24 12.07 1.32 -21.32
C ASP A 24 12.00 2.52 -20.38
N LEU A 25 11.47 2.32 -19.17
CA LEU A 25 11.45 3.35 -18.13
C LEU A 25 12.86 3.68 -17.60
N GLU A 26 13.77 2.70 -17.59
CA GLU A 26 15.18 2.92 -17.22
C GLU A 26 15.95 3.64 -18.33
N ARG A 27 15.61 3.35 -19.60
CA ARG A 27 16.23 3.95 -20.78
C ARG A 27 15.76 5.39 -21.02
N ASP A 28 14.47 5.67 -20.83
CA ASP A 28 13.91 7.00 -21.01
C ASP A 28 12.94 7.36 -19.85
N PRO A 29 13.43 8.09 -18.83
CA PRO A 29 12.60 8.60 -17.75
C PRO A 29 11.46 9.53 -18.20
N SER A 30 11.53 10.12 -19.40
CA SER A 30 10.48 11.01 -19.91
C SER A 30 9.18 10.27 -20.23
N LEU A 31 9.23 8.96 -20.45
CA LEU A 31 8.06 8.11 -20.67
C LEU A 31 7.13 8.09 -19.45
N LYS A 32 7.71 8.08 -18.24
CA LYS A 32 6.95 8.13 -17.00
C LYS A 32 6.13 9.42 -16.90
N GLU A 33 6.77 10.56 -17.15
CA GLU A 33 6.10 11.87 -17.09
C GLU A 33 4.98 11.98 -18.13
N LYS A 34 5.20 11.44 -19.36
CA LYS A 34 4.16 11.38 -20.39
C LYS A 34 2.98 10.50 -19.97
N ALA A 35 3.25 9.32 -19.40
CA ALA A 35 2.21 8.43 -18.89
C ALA A 35 1.41 9.08 -17.75
N GLU A 36 2.07 9.73 -16.80
CA GLU A 36 1.42 10.45 -15.71
C GLU A 36 0.53 11.59 -16.22
N LYS A 37 0.96 12.35 -17.24
CA LYS A 37 0.12 13.38 -17.89
C LYS A 37 -1.12 12.80 -18.55
N LEU A 38 -1.00 11.65 -19.22
CA LEU A 38 -2.14 10.97 -19.82
C LEU A 38 -3.11 10.44 -18.76
N ILE A 39 -2.60 9.84 -17.68
CA ILE A 39 -3.41 9.39 -16.54
C ILE A 39 -4.13 10.59 -15.90
N ALA A 40 -3.44 11.69 -15.65
CA ALA A 40 -4.04 12.88 -15.04
C ALA A 40 -5.18 13.46 -15.90
N ARG A 41 -5.05 13.40 -17.23
CA ARG A 41 -6.12 13.82 -18.16
C ARG A 41 -7.36 12.92 -18.04
N GLU A 42 -7.18 11.61 -17.95
CA GLU A 42 -8.30 10.65 -17.82
C GLU A 42 -8.95 10.70 -16.43
N VAL A 43 -8.14 10.85 -15.36
CA VAL A 43 -8.63 10.89 -13.97
C VAL A 43 -9.53 12.11 -13.72
N GLN A 44 -9.33 13.23 -14.41
CA GLN A 44 -10.24 14.39 -14.32
C GLN A 44 -11.70 14.05 -14.68
N SER A 45 -11.93 12.99 -15.47
CA SER A 45 -13.27 12.54 -15.84
C SER A 45 -13.93 11.61 -14.80
N GLN A 46 -13.20 11.11 -13.79
CA GLN A 46 -13.68 10.10 -12.85
C GLN A 46 -13.41 10.52 -11.40
N SER A 47 -14.35 11.23 -10.78
CA SER A 47 -14.20 11.74 -9.40
C SER A 47 -14.78 10.84 -8.31
N ALA A 48 -15.35 9.68 -8.66
CA ALA A 48 -16.01 8.80 -7.69
C ALA A 48 -15.03 7.76 -7.14
N PHE A 49 -14.97 7.64 -5.82
CA PHE A 49 -14.27 6.54 -5.16
C PHE A 49 -14.81 5.20 -5.66
N HIS A 50 -13.92 4.23 -5.87
CA HIS A 50 -14.30 2.91 -6.35
C HIS A 50 -15.33 2.27 -5.40
N PRO A 51 -16.40 1.61 -5.89
CA PRO A 51 -17.46 1.03 -5.05
C PRO A 51 -17.00 0.06 -3.95
N ARG A 52 -15.80 -0.53 -4.12
CA ARG A 52 -15.16 -1.42 -3.13
C ARG A 52 -14.41 -0.69 -2.02
N VAL A 53 -14.22 0.62 -2.11
CA VAL A 53 -13.61 1.39 -1.02
C VAL A 53 -14.68 1.59 0.05
N PRO A 54 -14.49 1.02 1.26
CA PRO A 54 -15.44 1.21 2.33
C PRO A 54 -15.56 2.71 2.68
N PRO A 55 -16.74 3.19 3.10
CA PRO A 55 -16.87 4.54 3.59
C PRO A 55 -15.94 4.77 4.81
N PRO A 56 -15.58 6.03 5.11
CA PRO A 56 -14.77 6.35 6.29
C PRO A 56 -15.37 5.73 7.54
N VAL A 57 -14.55 5.00 8.30
CA VAL A 57 -14.98 4.32 9.52
C VAL A 57 -15.15 5.36 10.62
N GLU A 58 -16.36 5.46 11.15
CA GLU A 58 -16.62 6.23 12.37
C GLU A 58 -16.05 5.50 13.59
N LEU A 59 -15.03 6.10 14.21
CA LEU A 59 -14.41 5.55 15.40
C LEU A 59 -15.27 5.84 16.63
N PHE A 60 -15.39 4.85 17.51
CA PHE A 60 -16.03 4.97 18.82
C PHE A 60 -17.52 5.39 18.82
N SER A 61 -18.30 5.07 17.78
CA SER A 61 -19.74 5.41 17.70
C SER A 61 -20.58 4.90 18.90
N LYS A 62 -20.11 3.88 19.61
CA LYS A 62 -20.77 3.32 20.81
C LYS A 62 -20.41 4.03 22.12
N ASN A 63 -19.32 4.82 22.14
CA ASN A 63 -18.76 5.40 23.35
C ASN A 63 -18.66 6.93 23.20
N PRO A 64 -19.67 7.69 23.68
CA PRO A 64 -19.72 9.13 23.48
C PRO A 64 -18.56 9.87 24.15
N LEU A 65 -18.02 9.34 25.26
CA LEU A 65 -16.85 9.91 25.94
C LEU A 65 -15.59 9.84 25.07
N LEU A 66 -15.35 8.71 24.40
CA LEU A 66 -14.20 8.55 23.52
C LEU A 66 -14.34 9.38 22.24
N GLN A 67 -15.56 9.50 21.73
CA GLN A 67 -15.85 10.37 20.59
C GLN A 67 -15.60 11.85 20.93
N ALA A 68 -16.00 12.30 22.13
CA ALA A 68 -15.73 13.66 22.60
C ALA A 68 -14.23 13.92 22.76
N GLU A 69 -13.46 12.95 23.28
CA GLU A 69 -12.01 13.06 23.38
C GLU A 69 -11.33 13.10 22.01
N LEU A 70 -11.81 12.31 21.04
CA LEU A 70 -11.30 12.36 19.67
C LEU A 70 -11.55 13.73 19.04
N ALA A 71 -12.75 14.29 19.19
CA ALA A 71 -13.09 15.63 18.71
C ALA A 71 -12.23 16.71 19.40
N ARG A 72 -11.93 16.57 20.69
CA ARG A 72 -11.03 17.46 21.44
C ARG A 72 -9.61 17.42 20.88
N VAL A 73 -9.09 16.22 20.57
CA VAL A 73 -7.76 16.01 19.99
C VAL A 73 -7.70 16.57 18.55
N GLU A 74 -8.75 16.35 17.76
CA GLU A 74 -8.90 16.95 16.42
C GLU A 74 -8.87 18.48 16.49
N ALA A 75 -9.56 19.06 17.47
CA ALA A 75 -9.54 20.49 17.77
C ALA A 75 -8.23 20.97 18.41
N ARG A 76 -7.24 20.09 18.62
CA ARG A 76 -5.93 20.36 19.25
C ARG A 76 -6.04 21.02 20.63
N GLN A 77 -7.11 20.76 21.36
CA GLN A 77 -7.29 21.30 22.70
C GLN A 77 -6.46 20.47 23.70
N PRO A 78 -5.59 21.08 24.51
CA PRO A 78 -4.80 20.36 25.51
C PRO A 78 -5.71 19.77 26.59
N LEU A 79 -5.26 18.68 27.22
CA LEU A 79 -6.01 18.05 28.33
C LEU A 79 -5.98 19.01 29.53
N PRO A 80 -7.09 19.19 30.27
CA PRO A 80 -7.05 19.89 31.55
C PRO A 80 -6.01 19.22 32.47
N PRO A 81 -5.22 20.02 33.21
CA PRO A 81 -4.21 19.48 34.11
C PRO A 81 -4.87 18.56 35.14
N LEU A 82 -4.25 17.42 35.42
CA LEU A 82 -4.72 16.52 36.46
C LEU A 82 -4.64 17.23 37.81
N ASP A 83 -5.68 17.07 38.61
CA ASP A 83 -5.66 17.56 39.98
C ASP A 83 -4.64 16.76 40.81
N THR A 84 -3.57 17.44 41.20
CA THR A 84 -2.50 16.88 42.02
C THR A 84 -2.70 17.17 43.51
N THR A 85 -3.68 18.00 43.87
CA THR A 85 -3.94 18.39 45.27
C THR A 85 -4.38 17.21 46.12
N ARG A 86 -5.06 16.23 45.50
CA ARG A 86 -5.43 14.95 46.12
C ARG A 86 -4.24 14.13 46.63
N TYR A 87 -3.08 14.26 46.01
CA TYR A 87 -1.88 13.53 46.44
C TYR A 87 -1.05 14.29 47.47
N GLN A 88 -1.39 15.54 47.71
CA GLN A 88 -0.78 16.41 48.71
C GLN A 88 -1.66 16.43 49.96
N LEU A 89 -1.09 16.81 51.10
CA LEU A 89 -1.84 17.13 52.32
C LEU A 89 -1.84 18.66 52.50
N PRO A 90 -2.52 19.43 51.63
CA PRO A 90 -2.62 20.87 51.84
C PRO A 90 -3.44 21.13 53.11
N GLY A 91 -2.94 22.05 53.96
CA GLY A 91 -3.76 22.62 55.01
C GLY A 91 -4.88 23.50 54.42
N PRO A 92 -5.92 23.83 55.21
CA PRO A 92 -6.97 24.73 54.76
C PRO A 92 -6.39 26.09 54.38
N THR A 93 -6.81 26.60 53.23
CA THR A 93 -6.17 27.76 52.58
C THR A 93 -6.70 29.10 53.09
N SER A 94 -7.86 29.16 53.77
CA SER A 94 -8.39 30.42 54.33
C SER A 94 -8.07 30.59 55.81
N VAL A 95 -7.80 31.83 56.20
CA VAL A 95 -7.68 32.25 57.61
C VAL A 95 -8.76 33.32 57.87
N PRO A 96 -9.79 33.06 58.71
CA PRO A 96 -10.09 31.82 59.42
C PRO A 96 -10.64 30.73 58.48
N ALA A 97 -10.28 29.48 58.75
CA ALA A 97 -10.71 28.32 57.98
C ALA A 97 -12.13 27.91 58.38
N THR A 98 -12.95 27.52 57.39
CA THR A 98 -14.31 27.03 57.63
C THR A 98 -14.27 25.58 58.13
N GLU A 99 -15.22 25.15 58.96
CA GLU A 99 -15.31 23.76 59.46
C GLU A 99 -15.32 22.73 58.32
N GLU A 100 -15.96 23.06 57.20
CA GLU A 100 -16.01 22.21 56.00
C GLU A 100 -14.64 21.99 55.35
N GLN A 101 -13.77 23.00 55.34
CA GLN A 101 -12.42 22.89 54.79
C GLN A 101 -11.53 21.99 55.68
N TRP A 102 -11.73 22.03 56.99
CA TRP A 102 -11.06 21.12 57.92
C TRP A 102 -11.53 19.67 57.76
N LYS A 103 -12.84 19.46 57.58
CA LYS A 103 -13.39 18.11 57.28
C LYS A 103 -12.82 17.57 55.97
N ALA A 104 -12.81 18.37 54.91
CA ALA A 104 -12.25 17.97 53.63
C ALA A 104 -10.74 17.64 53.72
N ALA A 105 -9.96 18.42 54.47
CA ALA A 105 -8.55 18.14 54.72
C ALA A 105 -8.33 16.84 55.51
N LEU A 106 -9.19 16.57 56.52
CA LEU A 106 -9.15 15.34 57.31
C LEU A 106 -9.51 14.11 56.48
N ASP A 107 -10.56 14.20 55.66
CA ASP A 107 -10.99 13.12 54.77
C ASP A 107 -9.90 12.78 53.74
N ASN A 108 -9.24 13.81 53.18
CA ASN A 108 -8.08 13.63 52.31
C ASN A 108 -6.92 12.94 53.05
N ALA A 109 -6.60 13.36 54.28
CA ALA A 109 -5.55 12.73 55.08
C ALA A 109 -5.84 11.25 55.38
N HIS A 110 -7.08 10.91 55.72
CA HIS A 110 -7.52 9.53 55.94
C HIS A 110 -7.38 8.68 54.66
N ALA A 111 -7.86 9.19 53.52
CA ALA A 111 -7.69 8.52 52.23
C ALA A 111 -6.21 8.28 51.92
N GLN A 112 -5.35 9.25 52.23
CA GLN A 112 -3.93 9.15 51.95
C GLN A 112 -3.20 8.13 52.83
N ILE A 113 -3.59 7.98 54.10
CA ILE A 113 -3.07 6.93 54.98
C ILE A 113 -3.38 5.55 54.41
N GLU A 114 -4.63 5.32 53.98
CA GLU A 114 -5.02 4.03 53.37
C GLU A 114 -4.28 3.79 52.05
N HIS A 115 -4.10 4.82 51.22
CA HIS A 115 -3.27 4.71 50.01
C HIS A 115 -1.81 4.33 50.33
N GLN A 116 -1.18 4.92 51.36
CA GLN A 116 0.18 4.53 51.76
C GLN A 116 0.23 3.11 52.31
N ARG A 117 -0.79 2.68 53.05
CA ARG A 117 -0.89 1.30 53.56
C ARG A 117 -0.95 0.30 52.40
N LEU A 118 -1.83 0.53 51.41
CA LEU A 118 -1.91 -0.30 50.21
C LEU A 118 -0.60 -0.28 49.41
N ARG A 119 0.02 0.90 49.26
CA ARG A 119 1.30 1.04 48.59
C ARG A 119 2.39 0.22 49.28
N HIS A 120 2.44 0.22 50.61
CA HIS A 120 3.40 -0.57 51.37
C HIS A 120 3.22 -2.07 51.11
N SER A 121 1.99 -2.56 51.15
CA SER A 121 1.67 -3.96 50.81
C SER A 121 2.07 -4.30 49.37
N ASN A 122 1.77 -3.42 48.40
CA ASN A 122 2.14 -3.62 47.00
C ASN A 122 3.66 -3.61 46.78
N ILE A 123 4.40 -2.75 47.48
CA ILE A 123 5.87 -2.73 47.43
C ILE A 123 6.45 -4.02 48.01
N ALA A 124 5.90 -4.52 49.13
CA ALA A 124 6.35 -5.79 49.69
C ALA A 124 6.14 -6.96 48.71
N LEU A 125 4.99 -6.99 48.01
CA LEU A 125 4.74 -7.96 46.94
C LEU A 125 5.72 -7.80 45.76
N LEU A 126 5.99 -6.55 45.35
CA LEU A 126 6.92 -6.27 44.26
C LEU A 126 8.36 -6.65 44.61
N GLN A 127 8.79 -6.43 45.86
CA GLN A 127 10.12 -6.83 46.33
C GLN A 127 10.27 -8.36 46.33
N ASN A 128 9.22 -9.07 46.70
CA ASN A 128 9.24 -10.54 46.76
C ASN A 128 9.15 -11.20 45.38
N TYR A 129 8.28 -10.71 44.50
CA TYR A 129 7.95 -11.40 43.24
C TYR A 129 8.36 -10.65 41.98
N GLY A 130 8.63 -9.34 42.07
CA GLY A 130 8.86 -8.47 40.91
C GLY A 130 10.04 -8.93 40.06
N ALA A 131 11.20 -9.21 40.67
CA ALA A 131 12.38 -9.63 39.93
C ALA A 131 12.15 -10.93 39.12
N ASN A 132 11.41 -11.89 39.69
CA ASN A 132 11.11 -13.15 39.02
C ASN A 132 10.04 -12.98 37.93
N ALA A 133 8.99 -12.20 38.19
CA ALA A 133 7.97 -11.88 37.18
C ALA A 133 8.58 -11.17 35.96
N TRP A 134 9.48 -10.21 36.18
CA TRP A 134 10.19 -9.51 35.11
C TRP A 134 11.08 -10.44 34.28
N ARG A 135 11.77 -11.41 34.90
CA ARG A 135 12.57 -12.41 34.17
C ARG A 135 11.71 -13.30 33.29
N ILE A 136 10.56 -13.77 33.81
CA ILE A 136 9.61 -14.58 33.04
C ILE A 136 9.06 -13.79 31.85
N GLN A 137 8.67 -12.54 32.09
CA GLN A 137 8.16 -11.66 31.03
C GLN A 137 9.23 -11.41 29.97
N ASN A 138 10.48 -11.19 30.38
CA ASN A 138 11.59 -11.01 29.44
C ASN A 138 11.80 -12.27 28.59
N HIS A 139 11.83 -13.46 29.19
CA HIS A 139 11.93 -14.72 28.44
C HIS A 139 10.76 -14.93 27.46
N LEU A 140 9.53 -14.58 27.86
CA LEU A 140 8.36 -14.63 26.98
C LEU A 140 8.50 -13.65 25.83
N LEU A 141 8.95 -12.41 26.10
CA LEU A 141 9.21 -11.41 25.06
C LEU A 141 10.28 -11.88 24.08
N GLU A 142 11.39 -12.46 24.56
CA GLU A 142 12.43 -13.03 23.70
C GLU A 142 11.88 -14.16 22.81
N ALA A 143 11.04 -15.04 23.36
CA ALA A 143 10.40 -16.09 22.58
C ALA A 143 9.45 -15.52 21.51
N THR A 144 8.66 -14.50 21.86
CA THR A 144 7.79 -13.83 20.87
C THR A 144 8.59 -13.12 19.78
N ALA A 145 9.69 -12.46 20.14
CA ALA A 145 10.57 -11.79 19.18
C ALA A 145 11.17 -12.79 18.19
N LYS A 146 11.73 -13.91 18.68
CA LYS A 146 12.27 -14.98 17.84
C LYS A 146 11.23 -15.56 16.89
N ASN A 147 9.99 -15.76 17.35
CA ASN A 147 8.92 -16.25 16.50
C ASN A 147 8.55 -15.24 15.41
N LEU A 148 8.47 -13.95 15.74
CA LEU A 148 8.19 -12.89 14.76
C LEU A 148 9.33 -12.75 13.74
N GLU A 149 10.59 -12.82 14.17
CA GLU A 149 11.76 -12.80 13.29
C GLU A 149 11.73 -13.99 12.32
N LYS A 150 11.39 -15.19 12.82
CA LYS A 150 11.23 -16.38 11.98
C LYS A 150 10.13 -16.20 10.94
N SER A 151 8.93 -15.77 11.35
CA SER A 151 7.83 -15.53 10.40
C SER A 151 8.15 -14.43 9.39
N LEU A 152 8.92 -13.42 9.79
CA LEU A 152 9.40 -12.38 8.89
C LEU A 152 10.35 -12.96 7.84
N GLU A 153 11.28 -13.83 8.24
CA GLU A 153 12.19 -14.48 7.30
C GLU A 153 11.45 -15.41 6.33
N GLU A 154 10.51 -16.21 6.83
CA GLU A 154 9.65 -17.06 5.98
C GLU A 154 8.86 -16.23 4.94
N LEU A 155 8.33 -15.07 5.34
CA LEU A 155 7.63 -14.16 4.43
C LEU A 155 8.57 -13.53 3.39
N LYS A 156 9.81 -13.21 3.77
CA LYS A 156 10.82 -12.73 2.84
C LYS A 156 11.18 -13.80 1.83
N GLU A 157 11.44 -15.03 2.28
CA GLU A 157 11.74 -16.16 1.40
C GLU A 157 10.61 -16.38 0.39
N LEU A 158 9.35 -16.43 0.86
CA LEU A 158 8.19 -16.55 -0.01
C LEU A 158 8.09 -15.39 -1.03
N THR A 159 8.35 -14.16 -0.58
CA THR A 159 8.38 -12.99 -1.47
C THR A 159 9.48 -13.12 -2.53
N THR A 160 10.67 -13.59 -2.16
CA THR A 160 11.78 -13.80 -3.11
C THR A 160 11.50 -14.93 -4.08
N GLU A 161 10.83 -16.00 -3.65
CA GLU A 161 10.42 -17.11 -4.51
C GLU A 161 9.40 -16.64 -5.54
N VAL A 162 8.35 -15.94 -5.11
CA VAL A 162 7.35 -15.35 -6.01
C VAL A 162 8.01 -14.38 -7.00
N ASN A 163 8.92 -13.52 -6.55
CA ASN A 163 9.63 -12.60 -7.44
C ASN A 163 10.55 -13.34 -8.43
N ARG A 164 11.20 -14.43 -8.00
CA ARG A 164 12.01 -15.28 -8.86
C ARG A 164 11.16 -15.94 -9.94
N ASP A 165 10.00 -16.48 -9.59
CA ASP A 165 9.09 -17.12 -10.53
C ASP A 165 8.48 -16.13 -11.51
N ARG A 166 8.11 -14.93 -11.02
CA ARG A 166 7.68 -13.82 -11.88
C ARG A 166 8.76 -13.44 -12.87
N LYS A 167 10.00 -13.26 -12.41
CA LYS A 167 11.14 -12.94 -13.29
C LYS A 167 11.35 -14.01 -14.35
N ASN A 168 11.40 -15.28 -13.96
CA ASN A 168 11.58 -16.40 -14.89
C ASN A 168 10.47 -16.45 -15.96
N THR A 169 9.22 -16.27 -15.54
CA THR A 169 8.06 -16.26 -16.42
C THR A 169 8.11 -15.08 -17.39
N GLN A 170 8.38 -13.88 -16.90
CA GLN A 170 8.46 -12.66 -17.71
C GLN A 170 9.64 -12.70 -18.69
N THR A 171 10.84 -13.14 -18.26
CA THR A 171 11.98 -13.30 -19.17
C THR A 171 11.68 -14.32 -20.28
N ARG A 172 11.01 -15.43 -19.95
CA ARG A 172 10.62 -16.44 -20.94
C ARG A 172 9.64 -15.87 -21.97
N ILE A 173 8.59 -15.20 -21.51
CA ILE A 173 7.57 -14.61 -22.39
C ILE A 173 8.17 -13.46 -23.22
N GLY A 174 8.96 -12.58 -22.61
CA GLY A 174 9.65 -11.50 -23.30
C GLY A 174 10.56 -12.00 -24.43
N ASN A 175 11.34 -13.06 -24.19
CA ASN A 175 12.16 -13.68 -25.24
C ASN A 175 11.32 -14.27 -26.39
N GLN A 176 10.16 -14.86 -26.08
CA GLN A 176 9.21 -15.31 -27.11
C GLN A 176 8.66 -14.12 -27.90
N LEU A 177 8.33 -13.02 -27.23
CA LEU A 177 7.84 -11.80 -27.87
C LEU A 177 8.88 -11.22 -28.84
N THR A 178 10.13 -11.09 -28.43
CA THR A 178 11.21 -10.63 -29.34
C THR A 178 11.43 -11.57 -30.51
N THR A 179 11.32 -12.89 -30.29
CA THR A 179 11.43 -13.85 -31.41
C THR A 179 10.28 -13.66 -32.42
N LEU A 180 9.06 -13.42 -31.93
CA LEU A 180 7.90 -13.14 -32.77
C LEU A 180 8.04 -11.79 -33.48
N GLU A 181 8.56 -10.77 -32.81
CA GLU A 181 8.83 -9.45 -33.40
C GLU A 181 9.88 -9.52 -34.51
N THR A 182 11.00 -10.22 -34.29
CA THR A 182 12.01 -10.45 -35.33
C THR A 182 11.41 -11.19 -36.53
N ARG A 183 10.65 -12.28 -36.29
CA ARG A 183 9.98 -13.00 -37.38
C ARG A 183 8.98 -12.12 -38.13
N TRP A 184 8.27 -11.26 -37.41
CA TRP A 184 7.31 -10.32 -38.01
C TRP A 184 8.02 -9.27 -38.89
N THR A 185 9.10 -8.67 -38.40
CA THR A 185 9.91 -7.72 -39.19
C THR A 185 10.56 -8.37 -40.41
N GLU A 186 11.07 -9.60 -40.28
CA GLU A 186 11.59 -10.40 -41.40
C GLU A 186 10.49 -10.67 -42.44
N LEU A 187 9.29 -11.05 -42.02
CA LEU A 187 8.17 -11.31 -42.91
C LEU A 187 7.76 -10.04 -43.66
N ILE A 188 7.66 -8.90 -42.97
CA ILE A 188 7.36 -7.62 -43.62
C ILE A 188 8.44 -7.24 -44.62
N SER A 189 9.71 -7.38 -44.26
CA SER A 189 10.84 -7.12 -45.15
C SER A 189 10.78 -8.03 -46.39
N SER A 190 10.48 -9.32 -46.20
CA SER A 190 10.33 -10.28 -47.30
C SER A 190 9.16 -9.93 -48.22
N VAL A 191 7.99 -9.57 -47.66
CA VAL A 191 6.83 -9.14 -48.46
C VAL A 191 7.18 -7.89 -49.26
N LEU A 192 7.81 -6.89 -48.63
CA LEU A 192 8.22 -5.66 -49.30
C LEU A 192 9.23 -5.94 -50.42
N GLN A 193 10.20 -6.83 -50.20
CA GLN A 193 11.16 -7.24 -51.23
C GLN A 193 10.48 -7.93 -52.42
N ILE A 194 9.49 -8.79 -52.16
CA ILE A 194 8.71 -9.46 -53.22
C ILE A 194 7.88 -8.44 -53.99
N GLU A 195 7.19 -7.51 -53.32
CA GLU A 195 6.43 -6.44 -53.97
C GLU A 195 7.32 -5.55 -54.84
N MET A 196 8.50 -5.17 -54.34
CA MET A 196 9.48 -4.42 -55.13
C MET A 196 9.98 -5.20 -56.35
N ALA A 197 10.24 -6.51 -56.20
CA ALA A 197 10.66 -7.36 -57.31
C ALA A 197 9.56 -7.52 -58.37
N ASN A 198 8.30 -7.66 -57.95
CA ASN A 198 7.15 -7.72 -58.86
C ASN A 198 7.00 -6.43 -59.66
N VAL A 199 7.07 -5.26 -59.01
CA VAL A 199 7.02 -3.96 -59.69
C VAL A 199 8.17 -3.80 -60.69
N ALA A 200 9.37 -4.25 -60.34
CA ALA A 200 10.51 -4.22 -61.25
C ALA A 200 10.32 -5.14 -62.47
N LEU A 201 9.77 -6.35 -62.27
CA LEU A 201 9.45 -7.29 -63.34
C LEU A 201 8.32 -6.78 -64.23
N GLU A 202 7.26 -6.20 -63.67
CA GLU A 202 6.19 -5.55 -64.42
C GLU A 202 6.75 -4.42 -65.30
N GLY A 203 7.64 -3.59 -64.75
CA GLY A 203 8.31 -2.54 -65.52
C GLY A 203 9.18 -3.08 -66.66
N GLU A 204 9.82 -4.24 -66.50
CA GLU A 204 10.60 -4.88 -67.56
C GLU A 204 9.70 -5.54 -68.61
N ILE A 205 8.60 -6.18 -68.20
CA ILE A 205 7.58 -6.71 -69.11
C ILE A 205 6.99 -5.59 -69.97
N ASP A 206 6.66 -4.43 -69.39
CA ASP A 206 6.18 -3.27 -70.12
C ASP A 206 7.19 -2.75 -71.15
N ARG A 207 8.49 -2.77 -70.83
CA ARG A 207 9.56 -2.39 -71.76
C ARG A 207 9.69 -3.39 -72.91
N LEU A 208 9.67 -4.68 -72.61
CA LEU A 208 9.74 -5.73 -73.62
C LEU A 208 8.50 -5.69 -74.53
N GLY A 209 7.31 -5.51 -73.97
CA GLY A 209 6.06 -5.37 -74.72
C GLY A 209 6.08 -4.16 -75.66
N LYS A 210 6.59 -3.01 -75.22
CA LYS A 210 6.81 -1.85 -76.11
C LYS A 210 7.77 -2.18 -77.26
N ARG A 211 8.86 -2.89 -76.96
CA ARG A 211 9.85 -3.27 -77.97
C ARG A 211 9.31 -4.28 -78.98
N GLU A 212 8.48 -5.22 -78.56
CA GLU A 212 7.77 -6.13 -79.47
C GLU A 212 6.77 -5.37 -80.35
N ALA A 213 6.02 -4.42 -79.79
CA ALA A 213 5.11 -3.57 -80.57
C ALA A 213 5.85 -2.72 -81.62
N ASP A 214 7.02 -2.15 -81.26
CA ASP A 214 7.86 -1.40 -82.20
C ASP A 214 8.39 -2.29 -83.33
N LEU A 215 8.82 -3.51 -83.02
CA LEU A 215 9.30 -4.48 -84.02
C LEU A 215 8.16 -5.00 -84.92
N ALA A 216 6.97 -5.22 -84.36
CA ALA A 216 5.78 -5.58 -85.13
C ALA A 216 5.33 -4.44 -86.06
N ALA A 217 5.45 -3.18 -85.63
CA ALA A 217 5.19 -2.01 -86.47
C ALA A 217 6.25 -1.81 -87.58
N ALA A 218 7.49 -2.24 -87.36
CA ALA A 218 8.57 -2.16 -88.35
C ALA A 218 8.55 -3.30 -89.40
N THR A 219 7.74 -4.33 -89.19
CA THR A 219 7.60 -5.50 -90.09
C THR A 219 6.32 -5.48 -90.93
N LEU A 220 5.57 -4.37 -90.87
CA LEU A 220 4.42 -4.03 -91.71
C LEU A 220 4.79 -2.87 -92.65
#